data_AF-A0A0M4RCF6-F1
#
_entry.id   AF-A0A0M4RCF6-F1
#
_cell.length_a   1.000
_cell.length_b   1.000
_cell.length_c   1.000
_cell.angle_alpha   90.00
_cell.angle_beta   90.00
_cell.angle_gamma   90.00
#
_symmetry.space_group_name_H-M   'P 1'
#
loop_
_entity.id
_entity.type
_entity.pdbx_description
1 polymer ?
#
loop_
_entity_poly.entity_id
_entity_poly.type
_entity_poly.pdbx_seq_one_letter_code
_entity_poly.pdbx_strand_id
1 'polypeptide(L)'
;MTADTTTSPDLLVLHTLRLSGFVAAPVIARWTELDHVTVDAALAAAAEAGRVKERTGRVAGWTLTAEGRTEHARMLAAELDASGARAAVERAEARFLELNQPFKEICSRWQVRPDGTPNDHSDLTYDRGVVDELGALHPRAVEVTAELAGVLPRFGRYPRDLAAAWERVDGGETTAFAAPLQESYHDVWMELHQDLMSTLGRERGAADGH
;
A
#
# COMPACT_ATOMS: atom_id res chain seq x y z
N MET A 1 -8.66 23.62 -17.81
CA MET A 1 -7.87 23.61 -16.56
C MET A 1 -7.29 22.23 -16.44
N THR A 2 -5.97 22.09 -16.54
CA THR A 2 -5.28 20.87 -16.13
C THR A 2 -5.42 20.78 -14.62
N ALA A 3 -6.01 19.70 -14.11
CA ALA A 3 -6.07 19.48 -12.67
C ALA A 3 -4.65 19.41 -12.11
N ASP A 4 -4.39 20.04 -10.96
CA ASP A 4 -3.13 19.83 -10.25
C ASP A 4 -3.20 18.47 -9.56
N THR A 5 -2.47 17.51 -10.09
CA THR A 5 -2.38 16.15 -9.56
C THR A 5 -1.15 15.95 -8.69
N THR A 6 -0.42 17.03 -8.36
CA THR A 6 0.83 16.93 -7.61
C THR A 6 0.52 16.83 -6.12
N THR A 7 0.85 15.68 -5.53
CA THR A 7 0.79 15.50 -4.08
C THR A 7 1.88 16.35 -3.41
N SER A 8 1.52 17.12 -2.38
CA SER A 8 2.52 17.90 -1.65
C SER A 8 3.49 17.00 -0.86
N PRO A 9 4.75 17.43 -0.64
CA PRO A 9 5.70 16.67 0.18
C PRO A 9 5.16 16.35 1.58
N ASP A 10 4.51 17.31 2.22
CA ASP A 10 3.88 17.12 3.53
C ASP A 10 2.84 15.99 3.49
N LEU A 11 2.01 15.94 2.45
CA LEU A 11 0.99 14.90 2.30
C LEU A 11 1.66 13.55 2.06
N LEU A 12 2.68 13.46 1.21
CA LEU A 12 3.44 12.22 0.98
C LEU A 12 4.05 11.67 2.27
N VAL A 13 4.63 12.52 3.11
CA VAL A 13 5.23 12.11 4.40
C VAL A 13 4.15 11.61 5.37
N LEU A 14 3.08 12.37 5.58
CA LEU A 14 1.98 11.95 6.47
C LEU A 14 1.28 10.70 5.96
N HIS A 15 1.10 10.59 4.64
CA HIS A 15 0.48 9.43 4.00
C HIS A 15 1.34 8.18 4.16
N THR A 16 2.66 8.28 3.99
CA THR A 16 3.58 7.15 4.24
C THR A 16 3.49 6.67 5.69
N LEU A 17 3.44 7.59 6.65
CA LEU A 17 3.23 7.26 8.06
C LEU A 17 1.85 6.63 8.33
N ARG A 18 0.81 7.06 7.60
CA ARG A 18 -0.53 6.46 7.70
C ARG A 18 -0.52 5.00 7.26
N LEU A 19 0.15 4.70 6.16
CA LEU A 19 0.21 3.34 5.60
C LEU A 19 1.11 2.42 6.43
N SER A 20 2.27 2.91 6.87
CA SER A 20 3.26 2.10 7.60
C SER A 20 2.96 1.95 9.10
N GLY A 21 2.24 2.89 9.69
CA GLY A 21 2.02 2.99 11.14
C GLY A 21 3.26 3.45 11.93
N PHE A 22 4.46 2.94 11.61
CA PHE A 22 5.75 3.34 12.16
C PHE A 22 6.84 3.17 11.11
N VAL A 23 7.58 4.25 10.79
CA VAL A 23 8.63 4.18 9.75
C VAL A 23 9.74 5.21 9.98
N ALA A 24 10.97 4.87 9.58
CA ALA A 24 12.13 5.76 9.68
C ALA A 24 12.22 6.72 8.48
N ALA A 25 12.76 7.93 8.69
CA ALA A 25 12.86 8.96 7.66
C ALA A 25 13.57 8.50 6.36
N PRO A 26 14.66 7.71 6.39
CA PRO A 26 15.29 7.20 5.16
C PRO A 26 14.36 6.29 4.34
N VAL A 27 13.46 5.55 4.99
CA VAL A 27 12.48 4.70 4.30
C VAL A 27 11.39 5.57 3.66
N ILE A 28 10.95 6.64 4.35
CA ILE A 28 10.02 7.63 3.79
C ILE A 28 10.61 8.26 2.54
N ALA A 29 11.87 8.69 2.57
CA ALA A 29 12.57 9.26 1.42
C ALA A 29 12.60 8.27 0.23
N ARG A 30 12.94 7.01 0.49
CA ARG A 30 12.95 5.95 -0.54
C ARG A 30 11.58 5.74 -1.18
N TRP A 31 10.52 5.67 -0.40
CA TRP A 31 9.17 5.36 -0.88
C TRP A 31 8.47 6.55 -1.56
N THR A 32 8.79 7.76 -1.13
CA THR A 32 8.21 8.99 -1.69
C THR A 32 9.04 9.57 -2.83
N GLU A 33 10.24 9.04 -3.07
CA GLU A 33 11.25 9.59 -4.00
C GLU A 33 11.66 11.04 -3.68
N LEU A 34 11.34 11.53 -2.47
CA LEU A 34 11.76 12.82 -1.96
C LEU A 34 13.19 12.76 -1.44
N ASP A 35 13.93 13.86 -1.56
CA ASP A 35 15.24 13.98 -0.94
C ASP A 35 15.14 14.04 0.59
N HIS A 36 16.21 13.65 1.28
CA HIS A 36 16.25 13.61 2.74
C HIS A 36 15.99 14.97 3.40
N VAL A 37 16.41 16.07 2.79
CA VAL A 37 16.22 17.41 3.36
C VAL A 37 14.74 17.77 3.35
N THR A 38 14.04 17.46 2.26
CA THR A 38 12.60 17.67 2.15
C THR A 38 11.83 16.82 3.16
N VAL A 39 12.19 15.54 3.32
CA VAL A 39 11.55 14.65 4.31
C VAL A 39 11.78 15.14 5.74
N ASP A 40 13.02 15.47 6.09
CA ASP A 40 13.35 15.93 7.44
C ASP A 40 12.66 17.26 7.76
N ALA A 41 12.57 18.18 6.79
CA ALA A 41 11.86 19.45 6.94
C ALA A 41 10.35 19.23 7.16
N ALA A 42 9.71 18.34 6.38
CA ALA A 42 8.30 18.02 6.53
C ALA A 42 8.01 17.32 7.88
N LEU A 43 8.87 16.41 8.32
CA LEU A 43 8.76 15.76 9.63
C LEU A 43 8.94 16.77 10.78
N ALA A 44 9.91 17.67 10.69
CA ALA A 44 10.12 18.71 11.69
C ALA A 44 8.91 19.65 11.80
N ALA A 45 8.37 20.12 10.66
CA ALA A 45 7.18 20.96 10.64
C ALA A 45 5.95 20.23 11.19
N ALA A 46 5.77 18.96 10.84
CA ALA A 46 4.70 18.13 11.38
C ALA A 46 4.86 17.88 12.88
N ALA A 47 6.09 17.73 13.39
CA ALA A 47 6.37 17.53 14.80
C ALA A 47 6.05 18.79 15.62
N GLU A 48 6.47 19.96 15.13
CA GLU A 48 6.15 21.26 15.74
C GLU A 48 4.64 21.49 15.79
N ALA A 49 3.91 21.07 14.75
CA ALA A 49 2.45 21.12 14.71
C ALA A 49 1.76 20.01 15.53
N GLY A 50 2.49 19.15 16.24
CA GLY A 50 1.94 18.05 17.05
C GLY A 50 1.30 16.92 16.23
N ARG A 51 1.60 16.82 14.93
CA ARG A 51 1.00 15.86 13.98
C ARG A 51 1.75 14.53 13.92
N VAL A 52 3.03 14.53 14.26
CA VAL A 52 3.85 13.32 14.32
C VAL A 52 4.57 13.21 15.65
N LYS A 53 4.96 11.99 16.00
CA LYS A 53 5.81 11.71 17.16
C LYS A 53 7.03 10.93 16.71
N GLU A 54 8.22 11.44 17.08
CA GLU A 54 9.47 10.70 16.92
C GLU A 54 9.64 9.70 18.07
N ARG A 55 10.11 8.50 17.74
CA ARG A 55 10.72 7.56 18.67
C ARG A 55 12.22 7.53 18.38
N THR A 56 13.02 7.76 19.41
CA THR A 56 14.48 7.68 19.34
C THR A 56 15.01 6.41 20.02
N GLY A 57 16.28 6.07 19.79
CA GLY A 57 16.95 4.90 20.39
C GLY A 57 17.22 3.79 19.39
N ARG A 58 17.28 2.53 19.86
CA ARG A 58 17.65 1.36 19.03
C ARG A 58 16.72 1.14 17.84
N VAL A 59 15.45 1.51 17.97
CA VAL A 59 14.48 1.50 16.88
C VAL A 59 13.90 2.89 16.72
N ALA A 60 14.55 3.68 15.85
CA ALA A 60 14.18 5.06 15.58
C ALA A 60 13.15 5.15 14.43
N GLY A 61 12.25 6.12 14.51
CA GLY A 61 11.23 6.36 13.48
C GLY A 61 10.08 7.22 13.96
N TRP A 62 9.05 7.34 13.13
CA TRP A 62 7.98 8.30 13.30
C TRP A 62 6.62 7.62 13.24
N THR A 63 5.63 8.18 13.95
CA THR A 63 4.21 7.80 13.86
C THR A 63 3.31 9.02 13.76
N LEU A 64 2.10 8.85 13.20
CA LEU A 64 1.06 9.88 13.27
C LEU A 64 0.45 9.95 14.68
N THR A 65 0.24 11.17 15.17
CA THR A 65 -0.63 11.45 16.32
C THR A 65 -2.11 11.38 15.91
N ALA A 66 -3.03 11.63 16.85
CA ALA A 66 -4.45 11.74 16.50
C ALA A 66 -4.70 12.97 15.63
N GLU A 67 -4.09 14.10 15.98
CA GLU A 67 -4.10 15.35 15.24
C GLU A 67 -3.52 15.18 13.84
N GLY A 68 -2.42 14.42 13.72
CA GLY A 68 -1.82 14.08 12.43
C GLY A 68 -2.73 13.25 11.53
N ARG A 69 -3.48 12.29 12.09
CA ARG A 69 -4.47 11.52 11.33
C ARG A 69 -5.61 12.40 10.82
N THR A 70 -6.10 13.33 11.64
CA THR A 70 -7.14 14.29 11.22
C THR A 70 -6.64 15.20 10.11
N GLU A 71 -5.44 15.75 10.24
CA GLU A 71 -4.87 16.62 9.20
C GLU A 71 -4.56 15.85 7.91
N HIS A 72 -4.00 14.65 8.03
CA HIS A 72 -3.79 13.75 6.89
C HIS A 72 -5.08 13.51 6.11
N ALA A 73 -6.17 13.14 6.79
CA ALA A 73 -7.46 12.91 6.14
C ALA A 73 -7.99 14.18 5.45
N ARG A 74 -7.83 15.35 6.08
CA ARG A 74 -8.21 16.64 5.49
C ARG A 74 -7.41 16.95 4.22
N MET A 75 -6.10 16.75 4.24
CA MET A 75 -5.22 16.99 3.10
C MET A 75 -5.51 16.04 1.94
N LEU A 76 -5.77 14.76 2.24
CA LEU A 76 -6.07 13.73 1.24
C LEU A 76 -7.44 13.98 0.58
N ALA A 77 -8.44 14.39 1.34
CA ALA A 77 -9.73 14.82 0.79
C ALA A 77 -9.57 16.05 -0.12
N ALA A 78 -8.76 17.03 0.30
CA ALA A 78 -8.50 18.22 -0.51
C ALA A 78 -7.78 17.89 -1.83
N GLU A 79 -6.80 16.97 -1.83
CA GLU A 79 -6.15 16.47 -3.05
C GLU A 79 -7.17 15.79 -3.98
N LEU A 80 -8.01 14.91 -3.43
CA LEU A 80 -9.00 14.18 -4.22
C LEU A 80 -10.02 15.11 -4.87
N ASP A 81 -10.43 16.15 -4.15
CA ASP A 81 -11.36 17.16 -4.67
C ASP A 81 -10.69 18.08 -5.70
N ALA A 82 -9.45 18.51 -5.46
CA ALA A 82 -8.69 19.37 -6.39
C ALA A 82 -8.34 18.65 -7.71
N SER A 83 -8.03 17.36 -7.64
CA SER A 83 -7.74 16.53 -8.82
C SER A 83 -8.99 16.18 -9.64
N GLY A 84 -10.18 16.23 -9.03
CA GLY A 84 -11.41 15.72 -9.64
C GLY A 84 -11.41 14.20 -9.84
N ALA A 85 -10.48 13.47 -9.20
CA ALA A 85 -10.24 12.05 -9.45
C ALA A 85 -11.21 11.11 -8.71
N ARG A 86 -12.10 11.63 -7.86
CA ARG A 86 -13.00 10.83 -6.99
C ARG A 86 -13.70 9.68 -7.72
N ALA A 87 -14.38 9.97 -8.82
CA ALA A 87 -15.11 8.95 -9.58
C ALA A 87 -14.18 7.88 -10.18
N ALA A 88 -12.93 8.23 -10.53
CA ALA A 88 -11.95 7.27 -11.03
C ALA A 88 -11.45 6.37 -9.90
N VAL A 89 -11.14 6.94 -8.73
CA VAL A 89 -10.71 6.18 -7.55
C VAL A 89 -11.81 5.23 -7.07
N GLU A 90 -13.08 5.66 -7.05
CA GLU A 90 -14.21 4.80 -6.68
C GLU A 90 -14.40 3.62 -7.64
N ARG A 91 -14.23 3.83 -8.95
CA ARG A 91 -14.28 2.74 -9.93
C ARG A 91 -13.12 1.75 -9.76
N ALA A 92 -11.91 2.28 -9.54
CA ALA A 92 -10.73 1.45 -9.31
C ALA A 92 -10.85 0.64 -8.01
N GLU A 93 -11.37 1.24 -6.94
CA GLU A 93 -11.63 0.54 -5.68
C GLU A 93 -12.69 -0.56 -5.84
N ALA A 94 -13.80 -0.30 -6.55
CA ALA A 94 -14.78 -1.35 -6.85
C ALA A 94 -14.14 -2.55 -7.57
N ARG A 95 -13.32 -2.29 -8.60
CA ARG A 95 -12.56 -3.34 -9.32
C ARG A 95 -11.54 -4.04 -8.41
N PHE A 96 -10.86 -3.30 -7.54
CA PHE A 96 -9.95 -3.86 -6.55
C PHE A 96 -10.67 -4.82 -5.60
N LEU A 97 -11.85 -4.45 -5.11
CA LEU A 97 -12.65 -5.29 -4.20
C LEU A 97 -13.12 -6.59 -4.88
N GLU A 98 -13.43 -6.57 -6.18
CA GLU A 98 -13.71 -7.79 -6.96
C GLU A 98 -12.50 -8.75 -7.02
N LEU A 99 -11.27 -8.22 -6.99
CA LEU A 99 -10.05 -9.01 -6.95
C LEU A 99 -9.65 -9.44 -5.52
N ASN A 100 -10.04 -8.65 -4.52
CA ASN A 100 -9.63 -8.83 -3.14
C ASN A 100 -10.11 -10.17 -2.55
N GLN A 101 -11.34 -10.58 -2.88
CA GLN A 101 -11.88 -11.85 -2.38
C GLN A 101 -11.10 -13.07 -2.92
N PRO A 102 -10.92 -13.23 -4.26
CA PRO A 102 -10.05 -14.27 -4.79
C PRO A 102 -8.61 -14.21 -4.24
N PHE A 103 -8.05 -13.01 -4.08
CA PHE A 103 -6.70 -12.85 -3.54
C PHE A 103 -6.56 -13.38 -2.11
N LYS A 104 -7.52 -13.11 -1.22
CA LYS A 104 -7.55 -13.67 0.14
C LYS A 104 -7.57 -15.20 0.15
N GLU A 105 -8.35 -15.78 -0.74
CA GLU A 105 -8.44 -17.24 -0.88
C GLU A 105 -7.12 -17.84 -1.37
N ILE A 106 -6.46 -17.18 -2.33
CA ILE A 106 -5.12 -17.53 -2.81
C ILE A 106 -4.10 -17.47 -1.66
N CYS A 107 -4.09 -16.38 -0.88
CA CYS A 107 -3.20 -16.24 0.28
C CYS A 107 -3.49 -17.31 1.36
N SER A 108 -4.76 -17.62 1.61
CA SER A 108 -5.14 -18.69 2.54
C SER A 108 -4.61 -20.05 2.07
N ARG A 109 -4.75 -20.39 0.77
CA ARG A 109 -4.19 -21.62 0.20
C ARG A 109 -2.66 -21.64 0.22
N TRP A 110 -2.02 -20.49 0.10
CA TRP A 110 -0.57 -20.35 0.20
C TRP A 110 -0.07 -20.62 1.62
N GLN A 111 -0.81 -20.17 2.65
CA GLN A 111 -0.40 -20.27 4.06
C GLN A 111 -0.85 -21.59 4.73
N VAL A 112 -2.02 -22.12 4.35
CA VAL A 112 -2.68 -23.25 5.02
C VAL A 112 -3.15 -24.28 3.97
N ARG A 113 -2.81 -25.54 4.19
CA ARG A 113 -3.21 -26.69 3.36
C ARG A 113 -4.70 -27.02 3.56
N PRO A 114 -5.33 -27.78 2.64
CA PRO A 114 -6.73 -28.20 2.78
C PRO A 114 -7.04 -29.01 4.05
N ASP A 115 -6.03 -29.65 4.65
CA ASP A 115 -6.14 -30.38 5.91
C ASP A 115 -6.01 -29.49 7.16
N GLY A 116 -5.83 -28.18 6.99
CA GLY A 116 -5.70 -27.18 8.04
C GLY A 116 -4.29 -27.00 8.60
N THR A 117 -3.29 -27.72 8.08
CA THR A 117 -1.91 -27.56 8.51
C THR A 117 -1.23 -26.38 7.81
N PRO A 118 -0.23 -25.72 8.44
CA PRO A 118 0.58 -24.73 7.75
C PRO A 118 1.25 -25.31 6.51
N ASN A 119 1.28 -24.56 5.42
CA ASN A 119 2.07 -24.91 4.24
C ASN A 119 3.57 -24.85 4.58
N ASP A 120 4.27 -25.98 4.51
CA ASP A 120 5.73 -26.06 4.69
C ASP A 120 6.53 -25.86 3.39
N HIS A 121 5.83 -25.65 2.27
CA HIS A 121 6.38 -25.43 0.93
C HIS A 121 7.22 -26.60 0.39
N SER A 122 7.00 -27.83 0.88
CA SER A 122 7.68 -29.04 0.39
C SER A 122 7.05 -29.63 -0.88
N ASP A 123 5.76 -29.39 -1.13
CA ASP A 123 5.05 -29.79 -2.34
C ASP A 123 5.09 -28.67 -3.39
N LEU A 124 6.11 -28.73 -4.24
CA LEU A 124 6.33 -27.75 -5.31
C LEU A 124 5.22 -27.75 -6.38
N THR A 125 4.50 -28.87 -6.56
CA THR A 125 3.41 -28.94 -7.54
C THR A 125 2.20 -28.18 -7.03
N TYR A 126 1.87 -28.38 -5.75
CA TYR A 126 0.82 -27.61 -5.09
C TYR A 126 1.16 -26.11 -5.12
N ASP A 127 2.38 -25.75 -4.69
CA ASP A 127 2.78 -24.35 -4.60
C ASP A 127 2.75 -23.67 -5.98
N ARG A 128 3.22 -24.35 -7.04
CA ARG A 128 3.13 -23.83 -8.41
C ARG A 128 1.68 -23.58 -8.83
N GLY A 129 0.75 -24.46 -8.47
CA GLY A 129 -0.67 -24.26 -8.73
C GLY A 129 -1.22 -22.99 -8.08
N VAL A 130 -0.86 -22.71 -6.82
CA VAL A 130 -1.27 -21.48 -6.12
C VAL A 130 -0.59 -20.24 -6.74
N VAL A 131 0.66 -20.34 -7.17
CA VAL A 131 1.35 -19.26 -7.89
C VAL A 131 0.68 -18.98 -9.25
N ASP A 132 0.23 -20.00 -9.97
CA ASP A 132 -0.48 -19.83 -11.24
C ASP A 132 -1.82 -19.10 -11.05
N GLU A 133 -2.53 -19.35 -9.95
CA GLU A 133 -3.74 -18.60 -9.60
C GLU A 133 -3.44 -17.11 -9.34
N LEU A 134 -2.34 -16.81 -8.62
CA LEU A 134 -1.87 -15.43 -8.46
C LEU A 134 -1.47 -14.80 -9.81
N GLY A 135 -0.80 -15.57 -10.67
CA GLY A 135 -0.40 -15.14 -12.01
C GLY A 135 -1.59 -14.81 -12.91
N ALA A 136 -2.71 -15.51 -12.77
CA ALA A 136 -3.95 -15.18 -13.47
C ALA A 136 -4.62 -13.89 -12.94
N LEU A 137 -4.44 -13.58 -11.65
CA LEU A 137 -4.96 -12.36 -11.02
C LEU A 137 -4.08 -11.13 -11.32
N HIS A 138 -2.76 -11.32 -11.38
CA HIS A 138 -1.76 -10.25 -11.45
C HIS A 138 -1.99 -9.22 -12.56
N PRO A 139 -2.27 -9.59 -13.83
CA PRO A 139 -2.51 -8.60 -14.90
C PRO A 139 -3.64 -7.63 -14.59
N ARG A 140 -4.72 -8.13 -13.95
CA ARG A 140 -5.88 -7.30 -13.57
C ARG A 140 -5.53 -6.33 -12.44
N ALA A 141 -4.66 -6.74 -11.52
CA ALA A 141 -4.15 -5.89 -10.45
C ALA A 141 -3.26 -4.76 -11.00
N VAL A 142 -2.37 -5.07 -11.95
CA VAL A 142 -1.51 -4.09 -12.62
C VAL A 142 -2.35 -3.09 -13.41
N GLU A 143 -3.40 -3.54 -14.10
CA GLU A 143 -4.31 -2.65 -14.83
C GLU A 143 -4.99 -1.64 -13.90
N VAL A 144 -5.58 -2.10 -12.79
CA VAL A 144 -6.25 -1.23 -11.80
C VAL A 144 -5.27 -0.20 -11.23
N THR A 145 -4.04 -0.61 -10.89
CA THR A 145 -3.05 0.27 -10.30
C THR A 145 -2.44 1.25 -11.31
N ALA A 146 -2.31 0.87 -12.58
CA ALA A 146 -1.90 1.76 -13.66
C ALA A 146 -2.94 2.87 -13.93
N GLU A 147 -4.23 2.53 -13.91
CA GLU A 147 -5.32 3.52 -14.02
C GLU A 147 -5.30 4.53 -12.87
N LEU A 148 -5.09 4.04 -11.64
CA LEU A 148 -4.94 4.89 -10.46
C LEU A 148 -3.74 5.83 -10.60
N ALA A 149 -2.59 5.31 -11.00
CA ALA A 149 -1.38 6.10 -11.22
C ALA A 149 -1.57 7.20 -12.28
N GLY A 150 -2.42 6.94 -13.29
CA GLY A 150 -2.76 7.91 -14.33
C GLY A 150 -3.61 9.10 -13.84
N VAL A 151 -4.35 8.95 -12.73
CA VAL A 151 -5.20 10.02 -12.16
C VAL A 151 -4.61 10.66 -10.90
N LEU A 152 -3.87 9.88 -10.12
CA LEU A 152 -3.21 10.31 -8.88
C LEU A 152 -1.79 9.73 -8.86
N PRO A 153 -0.77 10.53 -9.25
CA PRO A 153 0.61 10.07 -9.41
C PRO A 153 1.21 9.30 -8.23
N ARG A 154 0.78 9.59 -6.99
CA ARG A 154 1.24 8.87 -5.78
C ARG A 154 0.91 7.36 -5.77
N PHE A 155 -0.07 6.91 -6.57
CA PHE A 155 -0.33 5.48 -6.78
C PHE A 155 0.69 4.82 -7.74
N GLY A 156 1.57 5.59 -8.38
CA GLY A 156 2.53 5.11 -9.38
C GLY A 156 3.53 4.06 -8.91
N ARG A 157 3.72 3.90 -7.59
CA ARG A 157 4.56 2.83 -7.05
C ARG A 157 3.92 1.45 -7.17
N TYR A 158 2.61 1.34 -6.95
CA TYR A 158 1.92 0.05 -6.88
C TYR A 158 2.08 -0.85 -8.11
N PRO A 159 1.92 -0.38 -9.36
CA PRO A 159 2.14 -1.27 -10.50
C PRO A 159 3.60 -1.76 -10.57
N ARG A 160 4.58 -0.95 -10.18
CA ARG A 160 6.00 -1.34 -10.14
C ARG A 160 6.26 -2.37 -9.04
N ASP A 161 5.78 -2.10 -7.83
CA ASP A 161 6.04 -2.92 -6.65
C ASP A 161 5.32 -4.28 -6.74
N LEU A 162 4.09 -4.31 -7.28
CA LEU A 162 3.38 -5.57 -7.58
C LEU A 162 4.10 -6.39 -8.65
N ALA A 163 4.62 -5.76 -9.70
CA ALA A 163 5.37 -6.45 -10.74
C ALA A 163 6.69 -7.02 -10.19
N ALA A 164 7.43 -6.25 -9.39
CA ALA A 164 8.66 -6.71 -8.76
C ALA A 164 8.42 -7.87 -7.77
N ALA A 165 7.36 -7.79 -6.97
CA ALA A 165 6.96 -8.89 -6.09
C ALA A 165 6.53 -10.13 -6.88
N TRP A 166 5.77 -9.95 -7.97
CA TRP A 166 5.38 -11.03 -8.86
C TRP A 166 6.58 -11.75 -9.49
N GLU A 167 7.56 -11.00 -10.03
CA GLU A 167 8.78 -11.58 -10.61
C GLU A 167 9.54 -12.46 -9.60
N ARG A 168 9.60 -12.04 -8.34
CA ARG A 168 10.21 -12.83 -7.26
C ARG A 168 9.40 -14.09 -6.93
N VAL A 169 8.07 -13.97 -6.86
CA VAL A 169 7.17 -15.11 -6.62
C VAL A 169 7.28 -16.13 -7.75
N ASP A 170 7.20 -15.68 -9.01
CA ASP A 170 7.29 -16.56 -10.17
C ASP A 170 8.69 -17.19 -10.31
N GLY A 171 9.73 -16.45 -9.86
CA GLY A 171 11.10 -16.95 -9.70
C GLY A 171 11.31 -17.95 -8.56
N GLY A 172 10.26 -18.28 -7.79
CA GLY A 172 10.30 -19.29 -6.73
C GLY A 172 10.68 -18.77 -5.34
N GLU A 173 10.75 -17.46 -5.13
CA GLU A 173 10.99 -16.89 -3.81
C GLU A 173 9.71 -16.95 -2.96
N THR A 174 9.58 -17.97 -2.11
CA THR A 174 8.37 -18.20 -1.30
C THR A 174 8.04 -17.04 -0.37
N THR A 175 9.06 -16.34 0.16
CA THR A 175 8.88 -15.16 1.01
C THR A 175 8.27 -13.98 0.28
N ALA A 176 8.46 -13.87 -1.04
CA ALA A 176 7.90 -12.78 -1.84
C ALA A 176 6.38 -12.87 -2.00
N PHE A 177 5.74 -13.99 -1.65
CA PHE A 177 4.29 -14.15 -1.79
C PHE A 177 3.53 -13.44 -0.68
N ALA A 178 3.73 -13.87 0.57
CA ALA A 178 2.95 -13.43 1.72
C ALA A 178 3.76 -13.19 3.01
N ALA A 179 5.10 -13.24 2.96
CA ALA A 179 5.88 -12.99 4.16
C ALA A 179 5.80 -11.50 4.53
N PRO A 180 5.48 -11.16 5.79
CA PRO A 180 5.33 -9.79 6.20
C PRO A 180 6.69 -9.09 6.24
N LEU A 181 6.69 -7.78 5.93
CA LEU A 181 7.88 -6.92 5.97
C LEU A 181 8.99 -7.34 5.01
N GLN A 182 8.63 -8.03 3.92
CA GLN A 182 9.58 -8.51 2.89
C GLN A 182 9.30 -7.90 1.51
N GLU A 183 8.50 -6.83 1.49
CA GLU A 183 8.00 -6.23 0.26
C GLU A 183 7.33 -7.32 -0.60
N SER A 184 6.56 -8.19 0.07
CA SER A 184 5.86 -9.31 -0.56
C SER A 184 4.66 -8.80 -1.35
N TYR A 185 4.13 -9.63 -2.24
CA TYR A 185 2.94 -9.30 -3.01
C TYR A 185 1.77 -8.95 -2.08
N HIS A 186 1.62 -9.70 -0.99
CA HIS A 186 0.64 -9.40 0.05
C HIS A 186 0.89 -8.06 0.77
N ASP A 187 2.13 -7.71 1.11
CA ASP A 187 2.44 -6.42 1.73
C ASP A 187 1.98 -5.26 0.84
N VAL A 188 2.34 -5.30 -0.45
CA VAL A 188 1.96 -4.29 -1.44
C VAL A 188 0.44 -4.25 -1.63
N TRP A 189 -0.23 -5.42 -1.66
CA TRP A 189 -1.69 -5.52 -1.79
C TRP A 189 -2.43 -4.86 -0.62
N MET A 190 -2.02 -5.15 0.61
CA MET A 190 -2.63 -4.60 1.81
C MET A 190 -2.41 -3.09 1.92
N GLU A 191 -1.24 -2.63 1.50
CA GLU A 191 -0.92 -1.21 1.43
C GLU A 191 -1.78 -0.48 0.39
N LEU A 192 -1.98 -1.04 -0.80
CA LEU A 192 -2.88 -0.50 -1.83
C LEU A 192 -4.32 -0.39 -1.31
N HIS A 193 -4.81 -1.43 -0.63
CA HIS A 193 -6.14 -1.42 -0.04
C HIS A 193 -6.29 -0.29 1.00
N GLN A 194 -5.31 -0.15 1.88
CA GLN A 194 -5.29 0.90 2.90
C GLN A 194 -5.23 2.30 2.29
N ASP A 195 -4.49 2.49 1.20
CA ASP A 195 -4.42 3.76 0.48
C ASP A 195 -5.77 4.10 -0.17
N LEU A 196 -6.39 3.17 -0.91
CA LEU A 196 -7.72 3.37 -1.49
C LEU A 196 -8.76 3.79 -0.45
N MET A 197 -8.84 3.06 0.67
CA MET A 197 -9.74 3.40 1.77
C MET A 197 -9.45 4.78 2.34
N SER A 198 -8.17 5.08 2.60
CA SER A 198 -7.77 6.38 3.15
C SER A 198 -8.14 7.52 2.20
N THR A 199 -7.88 7.34 0.90
CA THR A 199 -8.17 8.30 -0.17
C THR A 199 -9.65 8.62 -0.26
N LEU A 200 -10.50 7.60 -0.16
CA LEU A 200 -11.95 7.76 -0.21
C LEU A 200 -12.56 8.18 1.13
N GLY A 201 -11.77 8.30 2.19
CA GLY A 201 -12.24 8.63 3.54
C GLY A 201 -13.13 7.54 4.14
N ARG A 202 -12.88 6.28 3.79
CA ARG A 202 -13.67 5.11 4.23
C ARG A 202 -13.03 4.42 5.42
N GLU A 203 -13.87 3.89 6.29
CA GLU A 203 -13.47 2.97 7.36
C GLU A 203 -13.62 1.51 6.90
N ARG A 204 -12.89 0.59 7.53
CA ARG A 204 -12.99 -0.84 7.23
C ARG A 204 -14.39 -1.36 7.51
N GLY A 205 -15.02 -1.96 6.50
CA GLY A 205 -16.25 -2.75 6.58
C GLY A 205 -15.99 -4.25 6.41
N ALA A 206 -17.07 -5.04 6.29
CA ALA A 206 -17.00 -6.50 6.21
C ALA A 206 -16.26 -7.02 4.94
N ALA A 207 -16.27 -6.26 3.84
CA ALA A 207 -15.49 -6.57 2.64
C ALA A 207 -13.96 -6.41 2.85
N ASP A 208 -13.55 -5.74 3.94
CA ASP A 208 -12.17 -5.36 4.22
C ASP A 208 -11.48 -6.29 5.25
N GLY A 209 -12.15 -7.37 5.67
CA GLY A 209 -11.75 -8.23 6.79
C GLY A 209 -11.15 -9.59 6.44
N HIS A 210 -10.06 -9.91 7.17
CA HIS A 210 -9.13 -11.05 7.16
C HIS A 210 -8.47 -11.39 5.82
#